data_AF-A0A5D2N419-F1
#
_entry.id   AF-A0A5D2N419-F1
#
_cell.length_a   1.000
_cell.length_b   1.000
_cell.length_c   1.000
_cell.angle_alpha   90.00
_cell.angle_beta   90.00
_cell.angle_gamma   90.00
#
_symmetry.space_group_name_H-M   'P 1'
#
loop_
_entity.id
_entity.type
_entity.pdbx_description
1 polymer ?
#
loop_
_entity_poly.entity_id
_entity_poly.type
_entity_poly.pdbx_seq_one_letter_code
_entity_poly.pdbx_strand_id
1 'polypeptide(L)'
;MASKSSKKKPNSKRSNSKPAYSPMASPKHFHLKRFFILISIMLPVCVIVVLGVSSNTSYKISSDHHSVKIYGFELVNEFPHDPRAFTQGLVYAGNESLYESTGLYKQSTVRRVAIQTGKVEVLHKMPDSFFGEGLTLLGERLFQVTWLTKIGFIYDTKNLQKLDRFTHQMEDGWGLATDGKILYGSDGTSTLYQIDPQTLKATRKQVIQFNGREVRYLNELEYINGEIWANVWQDSIKKRKEKEGNYLTGLQFFTF
;
A
#
# COMPACT_ATOMS: atom_id res chain seq x y z
N MET A 1 -28.00 28.85 45.23
CA MET A 1 -27.27 29.29 46.44
C MET A 1 -25.83 29.60 46.04
N ALA A 2 -25.39 30.86 46.20
CA ALA A 2 -24.13 31.36 45.67
C ALA A 2 -23.37 32.24 46.69
N SER A 3 -22.06 31.97 46.79
CA SER A 3 -20.93 32.89 46.90
C SER A 3 -20.60 33.70 48.18
N LYS A 4 -19.26 33.82 48.39
CA LYS A 4 -18.45 34.93 48.97
C LYS A 4 -18.46 35.08 50.51
N SER A 5 -17.43 35.58 51.21
CA SER A 5 -16.05 36.04 50.94
C SER A 5 -15.39 36.49 52.27
N SER A 6 -14.04 36.40 52.36
CA SER A 6 -13.06 37.31 53.03
C SER A 6 -12.99 37.56 54.56
N LYS A 7 -11.74 37.53 55.09
CA LYS A 7 -11.18 38.32 56.23
C LYS A 7 -9.68 38.61 55.92
N LYS A 8 -9.23 39.87 55.75
CA LYS A 8 -8.77 40.96 56.68
C LYS A 8 -7.28 40.89 57.15
N LYS A 9 -6.43 41.78 56.58
CA LYS A 9 -5.39 42.76 57.08
C LYS A 9 -4.66 42.54 58.45
N PRO A 10 -3.49 43.19 58.79
CA PRO A 10 -3.08 44.59 58.48
C PRO A 10 -1.55 44.99 58.40
N ASN A 11 -1.28 46.25 57.98
CA ASN A 11 -0.28 47.32 58.36
C ASN A 11 1.14 46.98 58.91
N SER A 12 2.23 47.77 58.82
CA SER A 12 2.63 49.16 58.43
C SER A 12 4.20 49.21 58.49
N LYS A 13 5.01 50.16 57.97
CA LYS A 13 5.19 51.59 58.33
C LYS A 13 6.48 52.14 57.65
N ARG A 14 6.43 53.41 57.19
CA ARG A 14 7.43 54.54 57.29
C ARG A 14 8.93 54.34 56.90
N SER A 15 9.71 55.31 56.42
CA SER A 15 9.60 56.74 56.05
C SER A 15 11.00 57.27 55.67
N ASN A 16 11.09 58.31 54.81
CA ASN A 16 12.03 59.48 54.78
C ASN A 16 13.56 59.24 54.95
N SER A 17 14.52 59.95 54.34
CA SER A 17 14.63 61.30 53.75
C SER A 17 16.04 61.46 53.12
N LYS A 18 16.16 62.44 52.19
CA LYS A 18 17.30 63.16 51.53
C LYS A 18 18.63 63.29 52.34
N PRO A 19 19.81 63.81 51.84
CA PRO A 19 20.04 64.71 50.68
C PRO A 19 21.42 64.67 49.92
N ALA A 20 21.52 65.54 48.88
CA ALA A 20 22.62 66.43 48.46
C ALA A 20 23.99 65.95 47.88
N TYR A 21 24.17 66.23 46.57
CA TYR A 21 25.25 66.94 45.84
C TYR A 21 26.71 66.98 46.34
N SER A 22 27.66 66.56 45.48
CA SER A 22 28.58 67.47 44.72
C SER A 22 29.49 66.68 43.75
N PRO A 23 30.02 67.30 42.67
CA PRO A 23 30.47 66.60 41.47
C PRO A 23 31.94 66.18 41.52
N MET A 24 32.26 65.06 40.86
CA MET A 24 33.64 64.63 40.63
C MET A 24 33.91 64.47 39.14
N ALA A 25 35.10 64.90 38.75
CA ALA A 25 35.60 65.09 37.41
C ALA A 25 35.47 63.85 36.50
N SER A 26 35.22 64.14 35.21
CA SER A 26 35.33 63.22 34.09
C SER A 26 36.74 62.63 33.97
N PRO A 27 36.84 61.32 33.66
CA PRO A 27 37.80 60.95 32.64
C PRO A 27 37.27 59.93 31.61
N LYS A 28 37.38 60.37 30.35
CA LYS A 28 38.09 59.66 29.27
C LYS A 28 37.42 58.42 28.66
N HIS A 29 36.56 58.70 27.68
CA HIS A 29 36.52 58.27 26.25
C HIS A 29 37.40 57.13 25.67
N PHE A 30 38.12 56.31 26.44
CA PHE A 30 39.10 55.37 25.89
C PHE A 30 38.56 53.93 25.67
N HIS A 31 37.42 53.57 26.26
CA HIS A 31 36.87 52.20 26.15
C HIS A 31 35.93 51.98 24.97
N LEU A 32 35.36 53.04 24.39
CA LEU A 32 34.32 52.89 23.36
C LEU A 32 34.91 52.49 21.98
N LYS A 33 36.10 52.97 21.61
CA LYS A 33 36.71 52.67 20.31
C LYS A 33 37.13 51.20 20.15
N ARG A 34 37.57 50.53 21.22
CA ARG A 34 37.97 49.11 21.16
C ARG A 34 36.76 48.16 21.03
N PHE A 35 35.60 48.56 21.56
CA PHE A 35 34.37 47.78 21.48
C PHE A 35 33.79 47.77 20.06
N PHE A 36 33.87 48.89 19.33
CA PHE A 36 33.40 48.96 17.94
C PHE A 36 34.28 48.19 16.93
N ILE A 37 35.59 48.09 17.18
CA ILE A 37 36.51 47.34 16.29
C ILE A 37 36.24 45.83 16.37
N LEU A 38 35.95 45.29 17.56
CA LEU A 38 35.64 43.86 17.74
C LEU A 38 34.29 43.47 17.12
N ILE A 39 33.27 44.34 17.20
CA ILE A 39 31.96 44.12 16.57
C ILE A 39 32.07 44.18 15.04
N SER A 40 32.90 45.07 14.49
CA SER A 40 33.10 45.22 13.04
C SER A 40 33.80 44.02 12.39
N ILE A 41 34.55 43.21 13.14
CA ILE A 41 35.23 42.00 12.64
C ILE A 41 34.36 40.75 12.83
N MET A 42 33.51 40.71 13.86
CA MET A 42 32.62 39.56 14.12
C MET A 42 31.40 39.49 13.17
N LEU A 43 30.90 40.63 12.68
CA LEU A 43 29.79 40.66 11.72
C LEU A 43 30.09 39.99 10.37
N PRO A 44 31.21 40.27 9.67
CA PRO A 44 31.51 39.62 8.40
C PRO A 44 31.81 38.12 8.55
N VAL A 45 32.38 37.69 9.69
CA VAL A 45 32.66 36.26 9.96
C VAL A 45 31.35 35.47 10.17
N CYS A 46 30.38 36.01 10.89
CA CYS A 46 29.05 35.37 11.03
C CYS A 46 28.30 35.29 9.69
N VAL A 47 28.42 36.30 8.82
CA VAL A 47 27.81 36.28 7.48
C VAL A 47 28.46 35.22 6.58
N ILE A 48 29.79 35.06 6.63
CA ILE A 48 30.51 34.03 5.86
C ILE A 48 30.16 32.62 6.36
N VAL A 49 29.96 32.42 7.67
CA VAL A 49 29.54 31.11 8.22
C VAL A 49 28.07 30.79 7.85
N VAL A 50 27.16 31.77 7.90
CA VAL A 50 25.75 31.56 7.48
C VAL A 50 25.63 31.31 5.97
N LEU A 51 26.46 31.96 5.15
CA LEU A 51 26.53 31.70 3.71
C LEU A 51 27.24 30.39 3.38
N GLY A 52 28.29 30.02 4.12
CA GLY A 52 29.03 28.76 3.93
C GLY A 52 28.25 27.51 4.38
N VAL A 53 27.35 27.64 5.35
CA VAL A 53 26.45 26.55 5.77
C VAL A 53 25.24 26.41 4.84
N SER A 54 24.87 27.46 4.09
CA SER A 54 23.75 27.39 3.12
C SER A 54 24.10 26.75 1.78
N SER A 55 25.38 26.56 1.44
CA SER A 55 25.78 26.11 0.10
C SER A 55 25.92 24.60 -0.09
N ASN A 56 25.77 23.78 0.97
CA ASN A 56 26.05 22.34 0.90
C ASN A 56 24.85 21.41 1.02
N THR A 57 23.62 21.93 0.97
CA THR A 57 22.42 21.08 0.91
C THR A 57 21.90 20.97 -0.52
N SER A 58 22.78 20.58 -1.45
CA SER A 58 22.33 19.91 -2.66
C SER A 58 21.80 18.55 -2.23
N TYR A 59 20.52 18.49 -1.84
CA TYR A 59 19.78 17.25 -1.83
C TYR A 59 19.83 16.73 -3.26
N LYS A 60 20.75 15.78 -3.51
CA LYS A 60 20.65 14.88 -4.65
C LYS A 60 19.34 14.13 -4.46
N ILE A 61 18.25 14.69 -4.98
CA ILE A 61 17.06 13.92 -5.30
C ILE A 61 17.53 12.98 -6.40
N SER A 62 18.04 11.82 -5.98
CA SER A 62 18.08 10.65 -6.85
C SER A 62 16.62 10.36 -7.16
N SER A 63 16.09 11.02 -8.18
CA SER A 63 14.93 10.49 -8.87
C SER A 63 15.44 9.24 -9.54
N ASP A 64 15.33 8.12 -8.82
CA ASP A 64 15.48 6.81 -9.41
C ASP A 64 14.29 6.67 -10.36
N HIS A 65 14.47 7.19 -11.57
CA HIS A 65 13.54 7.04 -12.67
C HIS A 65 13.64 5.58 -13.08
N HIS A 66 13.02 4.70 -12.28
CA HIS A 66 12.67 3.37 -12.74
C HIS A 66 11.81 3.58 -13.98
N SER A 67 12.42 3.44 -15.15
CA SER A 67 11.72 3.50 -16.42
C SER A 67 10.67 2.41 -16.40
N VAL A 68 9.40 2.81 -16.37
CA VAL A 68 8.28 1.88 -16.42
C VAL A 68 8.40 1.08 -17.70
N LYS A 69 8.53 -0.24 -17.57
CA LYS A 69 8.46 -1.14 -18.72
C LYS A 69 7.00 -1.35 -19.05
N ILE A 70 6.60 -0.90 -20.23
CA ILE A 70 5.28 -1.19 -20.79
C ILE A 70 5.49 -2.35 -21.75
N TYR A 71 4.75 -3.43 -21.52
CA TYR A 71 4.80 -4.62 -22.37
C TYR A 71 3.56 -4.68 -23.26
N GLY A 72 3.76 -5.11 -24.50
CA GLY A 72 2.67 -5.66 -25.32
C GLY A 72 2.51 -7.15 -25.06
N PHE A 73 1.61 -7.79 -25.80
CA PHE A 73 1.49 -9.25 -25.83
C PHE A 73 1.56 -9.74 -27.27
N GLU A 74 2.00 -10.98 -27.44
CA GLU A 74 1.89 -11.74 -28.69
C GLU A 74 0.88 -12.85 -28.47
N LEU A 75 -0.08 -12.99 -29.39
CA LEU A 75 -1.03 -14.10 -29.33
C LEU A 75 -0.35 -15.39 -29.79
N VAL A 76 0.03 -16.23 -28.83
CA VAL A 76 0.68 -17.51 -29.12
C VAL A 76 -0.34 -18.61 -29.45
N ASN A 77 -1.45 -18.67 -28.70
CA ASN A 77 -2.54 -19.63 -28.90
C ASN A 77 -3.87 -19.06 -28.39
N GLU A 78 -4.96 -19.57 -28.95
CA GLU A 78 -6.32 -19.35 -28.45
C GLU A 78 -6.93 -20.68 -28.03
N PHE A 79 -7.59 -20.69 -26.87
CA PHE A 79 -8.27 -21.85 -26.33
C PHE A 79 -9.74 -21.52 -26.04
N PRO A 80 -10.67 -22.48 -26.20
CA PRO A 80 -12.06 -22.27 -25.84
C PRO A 80 -12.20 -21.96 -24.34
N HIS A 81 -13.06 -20.99 -24.00
CA HIS A 81 -13.46 -20.69 -22.62
C HIS A 81 -14.99 -20.65 -22.53
N ASP A 82 -15.54 -21.08 -21.39
CA ASP A 82 -16.99 -21.08 -21.17
C ASP A 82 -17.51 -19.63 -21.08
N PRO A 83 -18.29 -19.15 -22.06
CA PRO A 83 -18.69 -17.75 -22.14
C PRO A 83 -19.67 -17.32 -21.03
N ARG A 84 -20.17 -18.27 -20.24
CA ARG A 84 -21.06 -18.01 -19.09
C ARG A 84 -20.30 -17.89 -17.78
N ALA A 85 -19.00 -18.15 -17.78
CA ALA A 85 -18.19 -18.12 -16.59
C ALA A 85 -17.74 -16.71 -16.25
N PHE A 86 -18.15 -16.24 -15.07
CA PHE A 86 -17.69 -14.97 -14.53
C PHE A 86 -16.38 -15.16 -13.77
N THR A 87 -15.28 -15.36 -14.48
CA THR A 87 -13.94 -15.66 -13.93
C THR A 87 -13.49 -14.62 -12.90
N GLN A 88 -13.08 -15.08 -11.71
CA GLN A 88 -12.50 -14.25 -10.66
C GLN A 88 -11.14 -14.73 -10.15
N GLY A 89 -10.74 -15.96 -10.49
CA GLY A 89 -9.41 -16.48 -10.20
C GLY A 89 -9.06 -17.59 -11.17
N LEU A 90 -7.82 -17.62 -11.64
CA LEU A 90 -7.37 -18.58 -12.63
C LEU A 90 -5.97 -19.09 -12.27
N VAL A 91 -5.77 -20.41 -12.30
CA VAL A 91 -4.49 -21.02 -11.90
C VAL A 91 -4.12 -22.11 -12.89
N TYR A 92 -2.88 -22.09 -13.38
CA TYR A 92 -2.33 -23.22 -14.13
C TYR A 92 -1.95 -24.37 -13.19
N ALA A 93 -2.60 -25.52 -13.35
CA ALA A 93 -2.41 -26.69 -12.49
C ALA A 93 -1.28 -27.63 -12.95
N GLY A 94 -0.63 -27.32 -14.08
CA GLY A 94 0.19 -28.30 -14.81
C GLY A 94 -0.67 -29.26 -15.66
N ASN A 95 -0.01 -30.10 -16.46
CA ASN A 95 -0.64 -31.17 -17.24
C ASN A 95 -1.86 -30.71 -18.05
N GLU A 96 -1.73 -29.59 -18.75
CA GLU A 96 -2.79 -29.01 -19.61
C GLU A 96 -4.12 -28.73 -18.89
N SER A 97 -4.08 -28.54 -17.57
CA SER A 97 -5.25 -28.26 -16.73
C SER A 97 -5.19 -26.87 -16.11
N LEU A 98 -6.36 -26.25 -15.97
CA LEU A 98 -6.57 -25.03 -15.17
C LEU A 98 -7.44 -25.36 -13.96
N TYR A 99 -7.20 -24.66 -12.85
CA TYR A 99 -8.23 -24.42 -11.86
C TYR A 99 -8.79 -23.01 -12.05
N GLU A 100 -10.09 -22.87 -11.89
CA GLU A 100 -10.77 -21.59 -12.06
C GLU A 100 -11.82 -21.39 -10.97
N SER A 101 -11.88 -20.16 -10.46
CA SER A 101 -12.97 -19.66 -9.64
C SER A 101 -13.90 -18.80 -10.48
N THR A 102 -15.19 -19.04 -10.35
CA THR A 102 -16.24 -18.22 -10.97
C THR A 102 -17.08 -17.53 -9.90
N GLY A 103 -17.44 -16.28 -10.17
CA GLY A 103 -18.33 -15.48 -9.35
C GLY A 103 -19.81 -15.67 -9.67
N LEU A 104 -20.62 -14.69 -9.26
CA LEU A 104 -22.09 -14.62 -9.28
C LEU A 104 -22.75 -15.45 -8.17
N TYR A 105 -23.61 -14.78 -7.38
CA TYR A 105 -24.42 -15.45 -6.35
C TYR A 105 -25.22 -16.60 -6.94
N LYS A 106 -25.34 -17.70 -6.18
CA LYS A 106 -26.01 -18.95 -6.59
C LYS A 106 -25.34 -19.72 -7.75
N GLN A 107 -24.30 -19.15 -8.36
CA GLN A 107 -23.63 -19.72 -9.53
C GLN A 107 -22.13 -19.89 -9.33
N SER A 108 -21.57 -19.37 -8.23
CA SER A 108 -20.14 -19.41 -7.98
C SER A 108 -19.62 -20.85 -7.85
N THR A 109 -18.47 -21.11 -8.47
CA THR A 109 -17.84 -22.43 -8.49
C THR A 109 -16.33 -22.35 -8.31
N VAL A 110 -15.74 -23.47 -7.89
CA VAL A 110 -14.35 -23.81 -8.19
C VAL A 110 -14.38 -24.98 -9.17
N ARG A 111 -13.60 -24.93 -10.24
CA ARG A 111 -13.64 -25.94 -11.30
C ARG A 111 -12.25 -26.27 -11.84
N ARG A 112 -12.07 -27.52 -12.28
CA ARG A 112 -10.92 -27.96 -13.08
C ARG A 112 -11.32 -28.02 -14.55
N VAL A 113 -10.52 -27.40 -15.41
CA VAL A 113 -10.82 -27.20 -16.83
C VAL A 113 -9.66 -27.72 -17.67
N ALA A 114 -9.95 -28.53 -18.68
CA ALA A 114 -8.96 -28.93 -19.68
C ALA A 114 -8.71 -27.77 -20.66
N ILE A 115 -7.46 -27.31 -20.78
CA ILE A 115 -7.09 -26.12 -21.57
C ILE A 115 -7.48 -26.29 -23.03
N GLN A 116 -7.15 -27.43 -23.62
CA GLN A 116 -7.31 -27.67 -25.06
C GLN A 116 -8.76 -27.54 -25.54
N THR A 117 -9.73 -27.84 -24.68
CA THR A 117 -11.16 -27.89 -25.06
C THR A 117 -12.05 -26.93 -24.29
N GLY A 118 -11.54 -26.27 -23.24
CA GLY A 118 -12.35 -25.48 -22.31
C GLY A 118 -13.36 -26.30 -21.51
N LYS A 119 -13.22 -27.64 -21.48
CA LYS A 119 -14.21 -28.53 -20.86
C LYS A 119 -13.99 -28.57 -19.36
N VAL A 120 -15.06 -28.35 -18.60
CA VAL A 120 -15.07 -28.56 -17.15
C VAL A 120 -15.03 -30.06 -16.86
N GLU A 121 -13.98 -30.52 -16.21
CA GLU A 121 -13.77 -31.91 -15.83
C GLU A 121 -14.41 -32.24 -14.48
N VAL A 122 -14.21 -31.34 -13.52
CA VAL A 122 -14.70 -31.44 -12.15
C VAL A 122 -15.12 -30.05 -11.70
N LEU A 123 -16.21 -29.94 -10.94
CA LEU A 123 -16.63 -28.68 -10.36
C LEU A 123 -17.15 -28.88 -8.94
N HIS A 124 -16.93 -27.88 -8.11
CA HIS A 124 -17.56 -27.69 -6.82
C HIS A 124 -18.41 -26.43 -6.88
N LYS A 125 -19.73 -26.58 -6.67
CA LYS A 125 -20.64 -25.45 -6.53
C LYS A 125 -20.56 -24.89 -5.11
N MET A 126 -20.32 -23.58 -4.98
CA MET A 126 -20.32 -22.90 -3.69
C MET A 126 -21.73 -22.77 -3.11
N PRO A 127 -21.89 -22.60 -1.78
CA PRO A 127 -23.18 -22.28 -1.20
C PRO A 127 -23.74 -20.97 -1.79
N ASP A 128 -25.05 -20.95 -2.04
CA ASP A 128 -25.73 -19.90 -2.80
C ASP A 128 -25.58 -18.47 -2.23
N SER A 129 -25.24 -18.35 -0.94
CA SER A 129 -25.01 -17.08 -0.23
C SER A 129 -23.65 -16.44 -0.51
N PHE A 130 -22.73 -17.15 -1.16
CA PHE A 130 -21.39 -16.66 -1.45
C PHE A 130 -21.23 -16.30 -2.92
N PHE A 131 -20.36 -15.31 -3.15
CA PHE A 131 -19.84 -14.96 -4.46
C PHE A 131 -18.34 -15.28 -4.44
N GLY A 132 -17.91 -16.21 -5.29
CA GLY A 132 -16.53 -16.67 -5.38
C GLY A 132 -15.62 -15.64 -6.05
N GLU A 133 -14.43 -15.47 -5.50
CA GLU A 133 -13.43 -14.48 -5.96
C GLU A 133 -12.09 -15.19 -6.27
N GLY A 134 -10.95 -14.54 -6.03
CA GLY A 134 -9.61 -15.04 -6.31
C GLY A 134 -9.33 -16.45 -5.78
N LEU A 135 -8.50 -17.18 -6.53
CA LEU A 135 -8.15 -18.58 -6.30
C LEU A 135 -6.64 -18.74 -6.46
N THR A 136 -5.99 -19.51 -5.60
CA THR A 136 -4.60 -19.92 -5.81
C THR A 136 -4.35 -21.34 -5.34
N LEU A 137 -3.31 -21.98 -5.88
CA LEU A 137 -2.91 -23.35 -5.56
C LEU A 137 -1.59 -23.33 -4.77
N LEU A 138 -1.63 -23.77 -3.52
CA LEU A 138 -0.43 -23.94 -2.68
C LEU A 138 -0.33 -25.38 -2.18
N GLY A 139 0.69 -26.10 -2.66
CA GLY A 139 0.82 -27.53 -2.43
C GLY A 139 -0.33 -28.29 -3.09
N GLU A 140 -1.03 -29.12 -2.33
CA GLU A 140 -2.20 -29.89 -2.81
C GLU A 140 -3.54 -29.22 -2.49
N ARG A 141 -3.54 -27.94 -2.08
CA ARG A 141 -4.73 -27.22 -1.62
C ARG A 141 -5.00 -25.97 -2.46
N LEU A 142 -6.26 -25.81 -2.82
CA LEU A 142 -6.76 -24.57 -3.41
C LEU A 142 -7.31 -23.67 -2.33
N PHE A 143 -6.95 -22.38 -2.38
CA PHE A 143 -7.45 -21.34 -1.49
C PHE A 143 -8.29 -20.39 -2.31
N GLN A 144 -9.55 -20.17 -1.92
CA GLN A 144 -10.47 -19.24 -2.58
C GLN A 144 -10.96 -18.21 -1.58
N VAL A 145 -11.03 -16.94 -1.98
CA VAL A 145 -11.69 -15.87 -1.21
C VAL A 145 -13.10 -15.58 -1.74
N THR A 146 -13.86 -14.77 -1.01
CA THR A 146 -15.23 -14.41 -1.39
C THR A 146 -15.49 -12.93 -1.28
N TRP A 147 -16.38 -12.43 -2.13
CA TRP A 147 -16.72 -11.01 -2.22
C TRP A 147 -17.57 -10.53 -1.04
N LEU A 148 -17.28 -9.32 -0.55
CA LEU A 148 -17.93 -8.62 0.57
C LEU A 148 -17.89 -9.39 1.89
N THR A 149 -16.99 -10.35 2.04
CA THR A 149 -16.79 -11.05 3.29
C THR A 149 -15.31 -11.17 3.64
N LYS A 150 -15.03 -11.57 4.87
CA LYS A 150 -13.67 -11.92 5.32
C LYS A 150 -13.44 -13.44 5.28
N ILE A 151 -14.28 -14.18 4.58
CA ILE A 151 -14.31 -15.64 4.56
C ILE A 151 -13.64 -16.15 3.28
N GLY A 152 -12.81 -17.17 3.44
CA GLY A 152 -12.32 -17.99 2.34
C GLY A 152 -12.55 -19.48 2.59
N PHE A 153 -12.32 -20.27 1.55
CA PHE A 153 -12.49 -21.72 1.55
C PHE A 153 -11.23 -22.43 1.06
N ILE A 154 -11.00 -23.62 1.60
CA ILE A 154 -9.89 -24.49 1.21
C ILE A 154 -10.48 -25.74 0.54
N TYR A 155 -9.94 -26.14 -0.61
CA TYR A 155 -10.39 -27.30 -1.36
C TYR A 155 -9.26 -28.29 -1.62
N ASP A 156 -9.62 -29.57 -1.66
CA ASP A 156 -8.76 -30.64 -2.15
C ASP A 156 -8.66 -30.60 -3.68
N THR A 157 -7.47 -30.76 -4.22
CA THR A 157 -7.22 -30.67 -5.67
C THR A 157 -7.72 -31.88 -6.48
N LYS A 158 -7.90 -33.05 -5.83
CA LYS A 158 -8.26 -34.31 -6.51
C LYS A 158 -9.72 -34.30 -6.91
N ASN A 159 -10.60 -33.87 -6.01
CA ASN A 159 -12.05 -33.90 -6.20
C ASN A 159 -12.78 -32.57 -5.91
N LEU A 160 -12.05 -31.49 -5.61
CA LEU A 160 -12.60 -30.18 -5.26
C LEU A 160 -13.54 -30.21 -4.05
N GLN A 161 -13.43 -31.21 -3.17
CA GLN A 161 -14.15 -31.19 -1.91
C GLN A 161 -13.63 -30.06 -1.03
N LYS A 162 -14.56 -29.28 -0.48
CA LYS A 162 -14.26 -28.26 0.52
C LYS A 162 -13.73 -28.94 1.77
N LEU A 163 -12.47 -28.68 2.08
CA LEU A 163 -11.77 -29.18 3.26
C LEU A 163 -12.07 -28.32 4.48
N ASP A 164 -12.00 -27.00 4.32
CA ASP A 164 -12.14 -26.08 5.45
C ASP A 164 -12.61 -24.69 5.02
N ARG A 165 -12.88 -23.84 6.01
CA ARG A 165 -13.17 -22.42 5.89
C ARG A 165 -12.17 -21.64 6.73
N PHE A 166 -11.69 -20.51 6.21
CA PHE A 166 -10.82 -19.61 6.93
C PHE A 166 -11.34 -18.17 6.95
N THR A 167 -10.72 -17.35 7.79
CA THR A 167 -10.90 -15.90 7.77
C THR A 167 -9.61 -15.19 7.45
N HIS A 168 -9.69 -14.03 6.79
CA HIS A 168 -8.54 -13.20 6.43
C HIS A 168 -8.67 -11.76 6.95
N GLN A 169 -7.55 -11.03 6.93
CA GLN A 169 -7.43 -9.67 7.47
C GLN A 169 -7.38 -8.56 6.39
N MET A 170 -7.65 -8.93 5.13
CA MET A 170 -7.84 -7.99 4.01
C MET A 170 -9.16 -7.23 4.13
N GLU A 171 -9.34 -6.12 3.39
CA GLU A 171 -10.58 -5.31 3.45
C GLU A 171 -11.78 -5.95 2.71
N ASP A 172 -11.49 -6.79 1.74
CA ASP A 172 -12.41 -7.64 0.97
C ASP A 172 -11.57 -8.82 0.42
N GLY A 173 -12.15 -9.72 -0.36
CA GLY A 173 -11.42 -10.79 -1.03
C GLY A 173 -11.55 -10.69 -2.55
N TRP A 174 -10.48 -10.32 -3.26
CA TRP A 174 -10.52 -10.13 -4.73
C TRP A 174 -9.59 -11.10 -5.45
N GLY A 175 -8.27 -10.97 -5.29
CA GLY A 175 -7.30 -11.86 -5.93
C GLY A 175 -6.47 -12.64 -4.92
N LEU A 176 -5.95 -13.79 -5.34
CA LEU A 176 -4.98 -14.59 -4.58
C LEU A 176 -3.88 -15.10 -5.50
N ALA A 177 -2.65 -15.14 -5.01
CA ALA A 177 -1.50 -15.78 -5.68
C ALA A 177 -0.58 -16.45 -4.66
N THR A 178 0.46 -17.15 -5.10
CA THR A 178 1.48 -17.72 -4.20
C THR A 178 2.84 -17.84 -4.89
N ASP A 179 3.92 -17.63 -4.14
CA ASP A 179 5.29 -17.96 -4.55
C ASP A 179 5.66 -19.42 -4.24
N GLY A 180 4.68 -20.23 -3.85
CA GLY A 180 4.86 -21.60 -3.37
C GLY A 180 5.23 -21.71 -1.89
N LYS A 181 5.35 -20.60 -1.16
CA LYS A 181 5.65 -20.57 0.28
C LYS A 181 4.61 -19.81 1.09
N ILE A 182 4.23 -18.63 0.61
CA ILE A 182 3.22 -17.77 1.25
C ILE A 182 2.10 -17.46 0.27
N LEU A 183 0.97 -16.98 0.80
CA LEU A 183 -0.13 -16.50 -0.03
C LEU A 183 0.01 -14.98 -0.20
N TYR A 184 -0.36 -14.49 -1.37
CA TYR A 184 -0.57 -13.09 -1.66
C TYR A 184 -2.05 -12.84 -1.85
N GLY A 185 -2.54 -11.67 -1.45
CA GLY A 185 -3.95 -11.31 -1.62
C GLY A 185 -4.16 -9.85 -1.97
N SER A 186 -5.24 -9.58 -2.71
CA SER A 186 -5.75 -8.25 -3.04
C SER A 186 -7.22 -8.13 -2.64
N ASP A 187 -7.69 -6.90 -2.48
CA ASP A 187 -9.03 -6.57 -2.00
C ASP A 187 -9.68 -5.38 -2.72
N GLY A 188 -9.20 -5.05 -3.93
CA GLY A 188 -9.65 -3.88 -4.68
C GLY A 188 -9.12 -2.53 -4.16
N THR A 189 -8.42 -2.50 -3.02
CA THR A 189 -7.65 -1.33 -2.61
C THR A 189 -6.31 -1.26 -3.37
N SER A 190 -5.40 -0.42 -2.91
CA SER A 190 -4.00 -0.37 -3.33
C SER A 190 -3.09 -1.27 -2.50
N THR A 191 -3.63 -2.01 -1.53
CA THR A 191 -2.83 -2.83 -0.61
C THR A 191 -2.69 -4.25 -1.16
N LEU A 192 -1.44 -4.70 -1.30
CA LEU A 192 -1.11 -6.11 -1.48
C LEU A 192 -0.76 -6.72 -0.13
N TYR A 193 -1.34 -7.89 0.16
CA TYR A 193 -1.15 -8.60 1.42
C TYR A 193 -0.22 -9.80 1.21
N GLN A 194 0.67 -10.03 2.18
CA GLN A 194 1.32 -11.33 2.36
C GLN A 194 0.64 -12.04 3.52
N ILE A 195 0.30 -13.31 3.34
CA ILE A 195 -0.53 -14.09 4.24
C ILE A 195 0.19 -15.40 4.54
N ASP A 196 0.34 -15.71 5.82
CA ASP A 196 0.91 -16.98 6.27
C ASP A 196 -0.10 -18.10 6.00
N PRO A 197 0.26 -19.17 5.28
CA PRO A 197 -0.70 -20.20 4.85
C PRO A 197 -1.13 -21.15 5.98
N GLN A 198 -0.42 -21.17 7.11
CA GLN A 198 -0.77 -22.03 8.25
C GLN A 198 -1.75 -21.32 9.19
N THR A 199 -1.53 -20.03 9.43
CA THR A 199 -2.33 -19.22 10.35
C THR A 199 -3.40 -18.38 9.64
N LEU A 200 -3.25 -18.18 8.32
CA LEU A 200 -4.13 -17.39 7.44
C LEU A 200 -4.25 -15.92 7.86
N LYS A 201 -3.25 -15.44 8.60
CA LYS A 201 -3.11 -14.04 9.04
C LYS A 201 -2.18 -13.28 8.10
N ALA A 202 -2.47 -11.99 7.93
CA ALA A 202 -1.59 -11.12 7.17
C ALA A 202 -0.29 -10.90 7.96
N THR A 203 0.85 -11.20 7.34
CA THR A 203 2.19 -10.99 7.89
C THR A 203 2.78 -9.66 7.42
N ARG A 204 2.38 -9.20 6.24
CA ARG A 204 2.79 -7.91 5.68
C ARG A 204 1.68 -7.29 4.85
N LYS A 205 1.61 -5.96 4.86
CA LYS A 205 0.75 -5.15 3.98
C LYS A 205 1.64 -4.15 3.25
N GLN A 206 1.50 -4.07 1.92
CA GLN A 206 2.24 -3.12 1.11
C GLN A 206 1.29 -2.30 0.26
N VAL A 207 1.34 -0.97 0.41
CA VAL A 207 0.64 -0.05 -0.48
C VAL A 207 1.41 0.04 -1.79
N ILE A 208 0.72 -0.27 -2.87
CA ILE A 208 1.25 -0.34 -4.21
C ILE A 208 1.08 1.01 -4.89
N GLN A 209 2.17 1.52 -5.48
CA GLN A 209 2.20 2.85 -6.09
C GLN A 209 2.86 2.83 -7.47
N PHE A 210 2.41 3.74 -8.32
CA PHE A 210 2.93 4.01 -9.65
C PHE A 210 3.06 5.53 -9.81
N ASN A 211 4.27 6.01 -10.14
CA ASN A 211 4.57 7.45 -10.25
C ASN A 211 4.07 8.29 -9.05
N GLY A 212 4.30 7.78 -7.84
CA GLY A 212 3.92 8.44 -6.58
C GLY A 212 2.41 8.45 -6.29
N ARG A 213 1.61 7.69 -7.04
CA ARG A 213 0.16 7.54 -6.83
C ARG A 213 -0.19 6.10 -6.54
N GLU A 214 -1.10 5.87 -5.62
CA GLU A 214 -1.59 4.52 -5.33
C GLU A 214 -2.28 3.89 -6.53
N VAL A 215 -1.96 2.62 -6.80
CA VAL A 215 -2.64 1.81 -7.82
C VAL A 215 -3.79 1.09 -7.16
N ARG A 216 -5.01 1.63 -7.29
CA ARG A 216 -6.22 1.03 -6.72
C ARG A 216 -6.80 -0.02 -7.66
N TYR A 217 -7.78 -0.78 -7.17
CA TYR A 217 -8.51 -1.80 -7.91
C TYR A 217 -7.65 -2.99 -8.32
N LEU A 218 -6.67 -3.34 -7.48
CA LEU A 218 -5.93 -4.59 -7.61
C LEU A 218 -6.93 -5.75 -7.50
N ASN A 219 -6.99 -6.55 -8.55
CA ASN A 219 -7.94 -7.65 -8.67
C ASN A 219 -7.19 -8.98 -8.72
N GLU A 220 -7.54 -9.86 -9.66
CA GLU A 220 -6.90 -11.16 -9.92
C GLU A 220 -5.37 -11.04 -9.95
N LEU A 221 -4.68 -12.00 -9.32
CA LEU A 221 -3.24 -12.00 -9.08
C LEU A 221 -2.60 -13.29 -9.61
N GLU A 222 -1.38 -13.18 -10.13
CA GLU A 222 -0.55 -14.33 -10.46
C GLU A 222 0.90 -14.07 -10.04
N TYR A 223 1.61 -15.11 -9.57
CA TYR A 223 3.04 -15.00 -9.26
C TYR A 223 3.87 -15.54 -10.42
N ILE A 224 4.67 -14.68 -11.03
CA ILE A 224 5.45 -15.01 -12.23
C ILE A 224 6.88 -14.55 -12.02
N ASN A 225 7.82 -15.50 -11.97
CA ASN A 225 9.27 -15.23 -11.98
C ASN A 225 9.76 -14.20 -10.94
N GLY A 226 9.25 -14.24 -9.72
CA GLY A 226 9.65 -13.30 -8.66
C GLY A 226 8.73 -12.11 -8.49
N GLU A 227 7.70 -11.98 -9.33
CA GLU A 227 6.83 -10.80 -9.39
C GLU A 227 5.38 -11.17 -9.16
N ILE A 228 4.62 -10.23 -8.61
CA ILE A 228 3.17 -10.34 -8.55
C ILE A 228 2.59 -9.51 -9.69
N TRP A 229 1.90 -10.20 -10.59
CA TRP A 229 1.12 -9.61 -11.65
C TRP A 229 -0.29 -9.42 -11.12
N ALA A 230 -0.87 -8.26 -11.38
CA ALA A 230 -2.26 -8.00 -11.01
C ALA A 230 -3.05 -7.42 -12.17
N ASN A 231 -4.27 -7.90 -12.32
CA ASN A 231 -5.29 -7.20 -13.07
C ASN A 231 -5.72 -5.94 -12.31
N VAL A 232 -5.95 -4.84 -13.02
CA VAL A 232 -6.54 -3.62 -12.45
C VAL A 232 -7.96 -3.46 -12.98
N TRP A 233 -8.93 -3.62 -12.10
CA TRP A 233 -10.34 -3.56 -12.46
C TRP A 233 -10.74 -2.14 -12.87
N GLN A 234 -11.56 -2.03 -13.92
CA GLN A 234 -12.07 -0.79 -14.53
C GLN A 234 -11.10 0.11 -15.34
N ASP A 235 -9.78 -0.08 -15.32
CA ASP A 235 -8.88 0.77 -16.15
C ASP A 235 -8.84 0.33 -17.64
N SER A 236 -9.21 -0.91 -17.96
CA SER A 236 -9.10 -1.45 -19.34
C SER A 236 -10.30 -1.18 -20.26
N ILE A 237 -11.47 -0.78 -19.72
CA ILE A 237 -12.71 -0.62 -20.49
C ILE A 237 -13.06 0.86 -20.72
N LYS A 238 -12.83 1.77 -19.76
CA LYS A 238 -13.21 3.19 -19.93
C LYS A 238 -12.24 4.02 -20.78
N LYS A 239 -10.99 3.59 -20.98
CA LYS A 239 -10.05 4.23 -21.93
C LYS A 239 -10.25 3.81 -23.39
N ARG A 240 -11.22 2.94 -23.68
CA ARG A 240 -11.40 2.34 -25.01
C ARG A 240 -12.41 3.14 -25.85
N LYS A 241 -11.98 4.31 -26.31
CA LYS A 241 -12.52 4.94 -27.54
C LYS A 241 -11.46 5.59 -28.44
N GLU A 242 -10.18 5.55 -28.08
CA GLU A 242 -9.12 6.04 -28.96
C GLU A 242 -7.99 5.02 -29.08
N LYS A 243 -7.83 4.56 -30.32
CA LYS A 243 -6.70 3.82 -30.90
C LYS A 243 -6.59 2.33 -30.57
N GLU A 244 -6.77 1.57 -31.63
CA GLU A 244 -6.34 0.19 -31.82
C GLU A 244 -4.91 -0.01 -31.27
N GLY A 245 -4.72 -1.09 -30.50
CA GLY A 245 -3.40 -1.73 -30.39
C GLY A 245 -2.76 -1.88 -29.00
N ASN A 246 -3.25 -1.25 -27.92
CA ASN A 246 -2.61 -1.40 -26.61
C ASN A 246 -3.58 -1.93 -25.55
N TYR A 247 -3.62 -3.25 -25.38
CA TYR A 247 -4.30 -3.87 -24.27
C TYR A 247 -3.34 -3.88 -23.07
N LEU A 248 -3.66 -3.08 -22.05
CA LEU A 248 -2.99 -3.15 -20.75
C LEU A 248 -3.79 -4.12 -19.87
N THR A 249 -3.26 -5.31 -19.69
CA THR A 249 -3.61 -6.22 -18.59
C THR A 249 -2.30 -6.74 -18.01
N GLY A 250 -1.90 -6.20 -16.86
CA GLY A 250 -0.66 -6.52 -16.18
C GLY A 250 0.04 -5.24 -15.72
N LEU A 251 -0.24 -4.81 -14.49
CA LEU A 251 0.78 -4.03 -13.76
C LEU A 251 1.72 -5.04 -13.11
N GLN A 252 3.00 -4.92 -13.46
CA GLN A 252 4.10 -5.64 -12.83
C GLN A 252 4.38 -4.95 -11.48
N PHE A 253 4.20 -5.67 -10.36
CA PHE A 253 4.68 -5.18 -9.08
C PHE A 253 6.02 -5.83 -8.73
N PHE A 254 6.95 -4.96 -8.35
CA PHE A 254 8.37 -5.24 -8.12
C PHE A 254 8.61 -6.46 -7.21
N THR A 255 9.70 -7.15 -7.53
CA THR A 255 10.41 -8.11 -6.69
C THR A 255 10.61 -7.62 -5.26
N PHE A 256 10.28 -8.46 -4.28
CA PHE A 256 10.58 -8.25 -2.86
C PHE A 256 12.05 -8.51 -2.53
#